data_AF-A0A7C4BNV4-F1
#
_entry.id   AF-A0A7C4BNV4-F1
#
_cell.length_a   1.000
_cell.length_b   1.000
_cell.length_c   1.000
_cell.angle_alpha   90.00
_cell.angle_beta   90.00
_cell.angle_gamma   90.00
#
_symmetry.space_group_name_H-M   'P 1'
#
loop_
_entity.id
_entity.type
_entity.pdbx_description
1 polymer ?
#
loop_
_entity_poly.entity_id
_entity_poly.type
_entity_poly.pdbx_seq_one_letter_code
_entity_poly.pdbx_strand_id
1 'polypeptide(L)'
;ANSTLAGMSMSEYTSLPFVWAKESDSNALMAINEAHAITPNDKIDHFLQILTDFEKNNIPYDVIGIQAHINRTDRFRLDTFIEMLGKYKQFGKPIHITEFTPCSDELPIDNSWKQGNWTEEEQADYSVKFYKMCFSIPEVESIGWWDVTDYSSWQPKGGMLREDLSPKPVYNALKDLIHKQWRTNVEGKTDKNGIYKFRGFHGKYDVIVQDSDGKTVNSLIHIKKDTHNKIHLIIE
;
A
#
# COMPACT_ATOMS: atom_id res chain seq x y z
N ALA A 1 -23.10 -16.21 -20.68
CA ALA A 1 -22.95 -15.74 -22.08
C ALA A 1 -21.51 -15.27 -22.18
N ASN A 2 -20.62 -16.12 -22.71
CA ASN A 2 -19.20 -16.09 -22.37
C ASN A 2 -18.31 -15.50 -23.49
N SER A 3 -18.90 -14.71 -24.39
CA SER A 3 -18.17 -14.04 -25.45
C SER A 3 -18.58 -12.58 -25.55
N THR A 4 -17.61 -11.71 -25.81
CA THR A 4 -17.86 -10.30 -26.12
C THR A 4 -18.59 -10.15 -27.45
N LEU A 5 -19.02 -8.93 -27.79
CA LEU A 5 -19.59 -8.62 -29.11
C LEU A 5 -18.64 -8.98 -30.28
N ALA A 6 -17.35 -9.13 -30.00
CA ALA A 6 -16.32 -9.53 -30.95
C ALA A 6 -16.04 -11.05 -30.98
N GLY A 7 -16.80 -11.87 -30.22
CA GLY A 7 -16.60 -13.32 -30.15
C GLY A 7 -15.43 -13.77 -29.28
N MET A 8 -14.72 -12.84 -28.63
CA MET A 8 -13.61 -13.14 -27.72
C MET A 8 -14.15 -13.65 -26.38
N SER A 9 -13.45 -14.59 -25.76
CA SER A 9 -13.63 -14.88 -24.34
C SER A 9 -13.32 -13.64 -23.48
N MET A 10 -13.83 -13.62 -22.25
CA MET A 10 -13.52 -12.52 -21.33
C MET A 10 -12.01 -12.41 -21.05
N SER A 11 -11.30 -13.55 -20.98
CA SER A 11 -9.85 -13.57 -20.79
C SER A 11 -9.09 -12.94 -21.97
N GLU A 12 -9.47 -13.27 -23.21
CA GLU A 12 -8.91 -12.65 -24.41
C GLU A 12 -9.19 -11.14 -24.44
N TYR A 13 -10.43 -10.74 -24.12
CA TYR A 13 -10.79 -9.34 -24.12
C TYR A 13 -10.01 -8.53 -23.08
N THR A 14 -9.85 -9.07 -21.86
CA THR A 14 -9.12 -8.40 -20.77
C THR A 14 -7.61 -8.40 -20.97
N SER A 15 -7.05 -9.37 -21.70
CA SER A 15 -5.59 -9.49 -21.91
C SER A 15 -5.03 -8.61 -23.03
N LEU A 16 -5.81 -8.35 -24.09
CA LEU A 16 -5.35 -7.54 -25.22
C LEU A 16 -4.79 -6.15 -24.85
N PRO A 17 -5.42 -5.37 -23.94
CA PRO A 17 -4.86 -4.09 -23.51
C PRO A 17 -3.46 -4.21 -22.90
N PHE A 18 -3.15 -5.32 -22.22
CA PHE A 18 -1.82 -5.55 -21.64
C PHE A 18 -0.78 -5.83 -22.72
N VAL A 19 -1.16 -6.62 -23.73
CA VAL A 19 -0.30 -6.90 -24.89
C VAL A 19 -0.01 -5.60 -25.65
N TRP A 20 -1.04 -4.84 -26.01
CA TRP A 20 -0.88 -3.59 -26.76
C TRP A 20 -0.08 -2.54 -25.99
N ALA A 21 -0.25 -2.46 -24.67
CA ALA A 21 0.53 -1.56 -23.85
C ALA A 21 2.02 -1.92 -23.87
N LYS A 22 2.38 -3.21 -23.75
CA LYS A 22 3.77 -3.67 -23.83
C LYS A 22 4.36 -3.59 -25.24
N GLU A 23 3.55 -3.75 -26.29
CA GLU A 23 3.97 -3.49 -27.67
C GLU A 23 4.31 -2.02 -27.90
N SER A 24 3.59 -1.12 -27.22
CA SER A 24 3.80 0.33 -27.31
C SER A 24 4.97 0.82 -26.45
N ASP A 25 5.12 0.27 -25.25
CA ASP A 25 6.23 0.52 -24.34
C ASP A 25 6.56 -0.75 -23.55
N SER A 26 7.67 -1.40 -23.91
CA SER A 26 8.11 -2.64 -23.26
C SER A 26 8.47 -2.47 -21.78
N ASN A 27 8.73 -1.23 -21.34
CA ASN A 27 9.07 -0.91 -19.95
C ASN A 27 7.87 -0.45 -19.11
N ALA A 28 6.68 -0.30 -19.71
CA ALA A 28 5.48 0.14 -19.00
C ALA A 28 5.16 -0.81 -17.84
N LEU A 29 4.95 -0.29 -16.64
CA LEU A 29 4.47 -1.08 -15.50
C LEU A 29 2.98 -1.36 -15.68
N MET A 30 2.62 -2.64 -15.71
CA MET A 30 1.26 -3.07 -15.97
C MET A 30 0.55 -3.51 -14.69
N ALA A 31 -0.43 -2.74 -14.26
CA ALA A 31 -1.28 -3.07 -13.13
C ALA A 31 -2.66 -3.54 -13.59
N ILE A 32 -3.14 -4.66 -13.04
CA ILE A 32 -4.55 -5.05 -13.16
C ILE A 32 -5.28 -4.66 -11.87
N ASN A 33 -6.29 -3.80 -11.96
CA ASN A 33 -6.91 -3.15 -10.80
C ASN A 33 -8.38 -3.56 -10.65
N GLU A 34 -8.80 -3.95 -9.43
CA GLU A 34 -10.17 -4.42 -9.16
C GLU A 34 -10.80 -3.76 -7.92
N ALA A 35 -12.09 -3.40 -8.05
CA ALA A 35 -12.88 -2.66 -7.08
C ALA A 35 -13.42 -3.50 -5.91
N HIS A 36 -13.75 -4.77 -6.19
CA HIS A 36 -14.64 -5.55 -5.34
C HIS A 36 -13.98 -6.73 -4.64
N ALA A 37 -12.66 -6.84 -4.72
CA ALA A 37 -11.93 -8.05 -4.31
C ALA A 37 -11.43 -8.04 -2.85
N ILE A 38 -12.18 -7.39 -1.97
CA ILE A 38 -11.74 -7.02 -0.61
C ILE A 38 -12.55 -7.66 0.52
N THR A 39 -13.68 -8.29 0.20
CA THR A 39 -14.50 -9.11 1.11
C THR A 39 -14.98 -10.36 0.38
N PRO A 40 -15.04 -11.55 1.02
CA PRO A 40 -15.41 -12.81 0.37
C PRO A 40 -16.73 -12.70 -0.42
N ASN A 41 -16.64 -12.89 -1.75
CA ASN A 41 -17.76 -12.86 -2.69
C ASN A 41 -17.32 -13.49 -4.02
N ASP A 42 -18.29 -13.79 -4.90
CA ASP A 42 -18.04 -14.43 -6.22
C ASP A 42 -17.13 -13.59 -7.15
N LYS A 43 -17.04 -12.27 -6.95
CA LYS A 43 -16.20 -11.38 -7.77
C LYS A 43 -14.72 -11.60 -7.51
N ILE A 44 -14.35 -11.96 -6.28
CA ILE A 44 -12.97 -12.38 -5.98
C ILE A 44 -12.61 -13.60 -6.80
N ASP A 45 -13.46 -14.62 -6.78
CA ASP A 45 -13.16 -15.87 -7.45
C ASP A 45 -13.04 -15.65 -8.97
N HIS A 46 -13.88 -14.75 -9.51
CA HIS A 46 -13.73 -14.28 -10.88
C HIS A 46 -12.39 -13.57 -11.13
N PHE A 47 -11.96 -12.67 -10.24
CA PHE A 47 -10.69 -11.96 -10.39
C PHE A 47 -9.49 -12.89 -10.27
N LEU A 48 -9.51 -13.84 -9.32
CA LEU A 48 -8.49 -14.89 -9.21
C LEU A 48 -8.44 -15.77 -10.47
N GLN A 49 -9.59 -16.06 -11.09
CA GLN A 49 -9.64 -16.78 -12.36
C GLN A 49 -8.99 -15.97 -13.49
N ILE A 50 -9.26 -14.65 -13.58
CA ILE A 50 -8.60 -13.78 -14.57
C ILE A 50 -7.08 -13.82 -14.39
N LEU A 51 -6.58 -13.68 -13.17
CA LEU A 51 -5.14 -13.75 -12.88
C LEU A 51 -4.55 -15.13 -13.23
N THR A 52 -5.28 -16.21 -12.92
CA THR A 52 -4.88 -17.57 -13.29
C THR A 52 -4.79 -17.75 -14.81
N ASP A 53 -5.77 -17.20 -15.54
CA ASP A 53 -5.76 -17.24 -17.01
C ASP A 53 -4.64 -16.36 -17.59
N PHE A 54 -4.31 -15.23 -16.95
CA PHE A 54 -3.18 -14.40 -17.35
C PHE A 54 -1.86 -15.16 -17.22
N GLU A 55 -1.61 -15.81 -16.08
CA GLU A 55 -0.42 -16.65 -15.88
C GLU A 55 -0.38 -17.83 -16.88
N LYS A 56 -1.51 -18.53 -17.06
CA LYS A 56 -1.60 -19.66 -18.01
C LYS A 56 -1.32 -19.26 -19.46
N ASN A 57 -1.77 -18.07 -19.87
CA ASN A 57 -1.60 -17.57 -21.24
C ASN A 57 -0.38 -16.66 -21.40
N ASN A 58 0.49 -16.55 -20.38
CA ASN A 58 1.68 -15.69 -20.37
C ASN A 58 1.38 -14.21 -20.70
N ILE A 59 0.25 -13.70 -20.20
CA ILE A 59 -0.11 -12.29 -20.36
C ILE A 59 0.73 -11.45 -19.40
N PRO A 60 1.47 -10.44 -19.87
CA PRO A 60 2.38 -9.68 -19.03
C PRO A 60 1.61 -8.75 -18.08
N TYR A 61 1.77 -8.95 -16.78
CA TYR A 61 1.37 -8.00 -15.74
C TYR A 61 2.37 -7.98 -14.59
N ASP A 62 2.51 -6.82 -13.96
CA ASP A 62 3.56 -6.51 -12.99
C ASP A 62 2.98 -6.32 -11.58
N VAL A 63 1.76 -5.80 -11.45
CA VAL A 63 1.13 -5.43 -10.18
C VAL A 63 -0.32 -5.91 -10.11
N ILE A 64 -0.73 -6.39 -8.93
CA ILE A 64 -2.14 -6.61 -8.59
C ILE A 64 -2.65 -5.39 -7.82
N GLY A 65 -3.55 -4.63 -8.44
CA GLY A 65 -4.20 -3.46 -7.87
C GLY A 65 -5.50 -3.82 -7.17
N ILE A 66 -5.67 -3.35 -5.93
CA ILE A 66 -6.87 -3.54 -5.12
C ILE A 66 -7.36 -2.15 -4.72
N GLN A 67 -8.50 -1.71 -5.25
CA GLN A 67 -9.01 -0.36 -4.99
C GLN A 67 -9.23 -0.14 -3.51
N ALA A 68 -9.81 -1.10 -2.79
CA ALA A 68 -10.14 -0.95 -1.37
C ALA A 68 -11.06 0.25 -1.08
N HIS A 69 -11.99 0.53 -1.99
CA HIS A 69 -13.12 1.40 -1.71
C HIS A 69 -13.98 0.82 -0.58
N ILE A 70 -14.34 1.66 0.38
CA ILE A 70 -15.18 1.27 1.52
C ILE A 70 -16.57 1.83 1.28
N ASN A 71 -17.62 1.02 1.38
CA ASN A 71 -18.97 1.56 1.37
C ASN A 71 -19.17 2.41 2.64
N ARG A 72 -19.94 3.50 2.52
CA ARG A 72 -20.11 4.50 3.57
C ARG A 72 -20.75 3.98 4.87
N THR A 73 -21.35 2.78 4.85
CA THR A 73 -21.95 2.11 6.02
C THR A 73 -21.14 0.91 6.49
N ASP A 74 -20.07 0.57 5.77
CA ASP A 74 -19.25 -0.60 6.02
C ASP A 74 -17.95 -0.16 6.70
N ARG A 75 -17.37 -1.06 7.49
CA ARG A 75 -16.00 -0.95 7.98
C ARG A 75 -15.40 -2.35 7.93
N PHE A 76 -14.53 -2.63 6.97
CA PHE A 76 -14.05 -3.99 6.75
C PHE A 76 -13.32 -4.53 7.98
N ARG A 77 -13.49 -5.82 8.23
CA ARG A 77 -12.63 -6.52 9.17
C ARG A 77 -11.24 -6.68 8.55
N LEU A 78 -10.22 -6.23 9.26
CA LEU A 78 -8.85 -6.26 8.76
C LEU A 78 -8.29 -7.68 8.68
N ASP A 79 -8.76 -8.62 9.52
CA ASP A 79 -8.39 -10.04 9.44
C ASP A 79 -8.88 -10.67 8.15
N THR A 80 -10.15 -10.44 7.79
CA THR A 80 -10.71 -10.87 6.50
C THR A 80 -9.95 -10.26 5.34
N PHE A 81 -9.56 -8.99 5.42
CA PHE A 81 -8.76 -8.36 4.38
C PHE A 81 -7.37 -9.01 4.25
N ILE A 82 -6.71 -9.36 5.35
CA ILE A 82 -5.43 -10.10 5.34
C ILE A 82 -5.59 -11.46 4.66
N GLU A 83 -6.64 -12.22 5.00
CA GLU A 83 -6.95 -13.51 4.37
C GLU A 83 -7.15 -13.34 2.86
N MET A 84 -7.86 -12.28 2.47
CA MET A 84 -8.11 -11.97 1.08
C MET A 84 -6.83 -11.64 0.30
N LEU A 85 -5.98 -10.77 0.87
CA LEU A 85 -4.67 -10.48 0.28
C LEU A 85 -3.77 -11.72 0.20
N GLY A 86 -3.90 -12.64 1.15
CA GLY A 86 -3.22 -13.92 1.17
C GLY A 86 -3.47 -14.76 -0.08
N LYS A 87 -4.66 -14.66 -0.70
CA LYS A 87 -4.98 -15.41 -1.93
C LYS A 87 -4.17 -14.95 -3.13
N TYR A 88 -3.70 -13.70 -3.18
CA TYR A 88 -2.91 -13.19 -4.30
C TYR A 88 -1.43 -13.58 -4.23
N LYS A 89 -0.94 -14.04 -3.06
CA LYS A 89 0.46 -14.44 -2.86
C LYS A 89 0.91 -15.51 -3.87
N GLN A 90 -0.01 -16.37 -4.31
CA GLN A 90 0.28 -17.44 -5.27
C GLN A 90 0.78 -16.93 -6.62
N PHE A 91 0.48 -15.67 -6.99
CA PHE A 91 0.92 -15.07 -8.25
C PHE A 91 2.31 -14.42 -8.15
N GLY A 92 2.88 -14.30 -6.95
CA GLY A 92 4.24 -13.76 -6.76
C GLY A 92 4.42 -12.31 -7.23
N LYS A 93 3.32 -11.54 -7.34
CA LYS A 93 3.34 -10.13 -7.75
C LYS A 93 3.18 -9.19 -6.54
N PRO A 94 3.76 -7.98 -6.58
CA PRO A 94 3.44 -6.93 -5.63
C PRO A 94 1.94 -6.56 -5.70
N ILE A 95 1.40 -6.22 -4.54
CA ILE A 95 0.03 -5.77 -4.34
C ILE A 95 0.07 -4.27 -4.07
N HIS A 96 -0.71 -3.51 -4.84
CA HIS A 96 -0.94 -2.10 -4.58
C HIS A 96 -2.36 -1.92 -4.08
N ILE A 97 -2.52 -1.33 -2.89
CA ILE A 97 -3.80 -0.75 -2.53
C ILE A 97 -3.90 0.57 -3.28
N THR A 98 -4.87 0.74 -4.18
CA THR A 98 -4.85 1.83 -5.16
C THR A 98 -5.76 2.99 -4.79
N GLU A 99 -6.89 2.74 -4.10
CA GLU A 99 -8.00 3.71 -3.99
C GLU A 99 -8.68 3.66 -2.61
N PHE A 100 -7.89 3.51 -1.53
CA PHE A 100 -8.42 3.45 -0.17
C PHE A 100 -9.24 4.71 0.13
N THR A 101 -10.53 4.52 0.42
CA THR A 101 -11.50 5.62 0.53
C THR A 101 -12.41 5.46 1.76
N PRO A 102 -11.90 5.68 2.99
CA PRO A 102 -12.76 5.77 4.17
C PRO A 102 -13.44 7.14 4.22
N CYS A 103 -14.73 7.19 4.52
CA CYS A 103 -15.47 8.46 4.70
C CYS A 103 -15.47 8.93 6.17
N SER A 104 -15.95 10.14 6.39
CA SER A 104 -16.21 10.70 7.73
C SER A 104 -17.50 11.54 7.74
N ASP A 105 -18.56 10.98 7.19
CA ASP A 105 -19.83 11.65 6.92
C ASP A 105 -20.90 11.47 7.98
N GLU A 106 -20.50 10.99 9.17
CA GLU A 106 -21.37 10.74 10.33
C GLU A 106 -22.43 9.66 10.08
N LEU A 107 -22.37 8.95 8.94
CA LEU A 107 -23.27 7.83 8.69
C LEU A 107 -23.01 6.69 9.68
N PRO A 108 -24.05 5.94 10.07
CA PRO A 108 -23.90 4.78 10.93
C PRO A 108 -23.09 3.70 10.21
N ILE A 109 -22.22 3.05 10.98
CA ILE A 109 -21.52 1.83 10.62
C ILE A 109 -22.41 0.67 11.08
N ASP A 110 -23.41 0.32 10.29
CA ASP A 110 -24.40 -0.70 10.66
C ASP A 110 -24.20 -2.04 9.92
N ASN A 111 -23.61 -2.02 8.72
CA ASN A 111 -23.23 -3.20 7.95
C ASN A 111 -21.77 -3.65 8.24
N SER A 112 -21.40 -3.66 9.53
CA SER A 112 -20.07 -4.06 9.97
C SER A 112 -20.09 -4.78 11.32
N TRP A 113 -18.96 -5.44 11.62
CA TRP A 113 -18.66 -6.03 12.91
C TRP A 113 -18.57 -4.99 14.05
N LYS A 114 -18.29 -3.74 13.71
CA LYS A 114 -18.26 -2.61 14.65
C LYS A 114 -19.46 -1.73 14.39
N GLN A 115 -20.16 -1.36 15.46
CA GLN A 115 -21.23 -0.36 15.44
C GLN A 115 -20.66 1.01 15.85
N GLY A 116 -21.28 2.08 15.36
CA GLY A 116 -20.85 3.47 15.60
C GLY A 116 -21.19 4.34 14.41
N ASN A 117 -20.54 5.51 14.31
CA ASN A 117 -20.66 6.39 13.15
C ASN A 117 -19.28 6.64 12.54
N TRP A 118 -19.24 6.92 11.24
CA TRP A 118 -18.05 7.41 10.55
C TRP A 118 -17.76 8.88 10.93
N THR A 119 -17.24 9.10 12.14
CA THR A 119 -16.69 10.40 12.54
C THR A 119 -15.29 10.59 11.95
N GLU A 120 -14.75 11.81 11.99
CA GLU A 120 -13.36 12.05 11.57
C GLU A 120 -12.34 11.28 12.42
N GLU A 121 -12.61 11.06 13.71
CA GLU A 121 -11.79 10.23 14.60
C GLU A 121 -11.86 8.76 14.22
N GLU A 122 -13.03 8.25 13.83
CA GLU A 122 -13.16 6.87 13.36
C GLU A 122 -12.44 6.67 12.01
N GLN A 123 -12.53 7.66 11.10
CA GLN A 123 -11.76 7.68 9.86
C GLN A 123 -10.26 7.58 10.17
N ALA A 124 -9.76 8.35 11.14
CA ALA A 124 -8.36 8.32 11.55
C ALA A 124 -7.95 6.98 12.19
N ASP A 125 -8.72 6.49 13.16
CA ASP A 125 -8.46 5.21 13.84
C ASP A 125 -8.40 4.04 12.85
N TYR A 126 -9.40 3.96 11.97
CA TYR A 126 -9.47 2.89 10.99
C TYR A 126 -8.32 2.97 9.99
N SER A 127 -8.01 4.18 9.49
CA SER A 127 -6.91 4.38 8.54
C SER A 127 -5.55 4.00 9.12
N VAL A 128 -5.26 4.36 10.38
CA VAL A 128 -4.01 3.96 11.03
C VAL A 128 -3.91 2.44 11.15
N LYS A 129 -5.00 1.76 11.51
CA LYS A 129 -5.03 0.29 11.61
C LYS A 129 -4.87 -0.37 10.24
N PHE A 130 -5.54 0.17 9.22
CA PHE A 130 -5.43 -0.30 7.84
C PHE A 130 -4.02 -0.16 7.29
N TYR A 131 -3.39 1.00 7.48
CA TYR A 131 -2.00 1.25 7.06
C TYR A 131 -1.02 0.31 7.77
N LYS A 132 -1.16 0.11 9.09
CA LYS A 132 -0.33 -0.85 9.84
C LYS A 132 -0.52 -2.28 9.37
N MET A 133 -1.76 -2.69 9.08
CA MET A 133 -2.05 -3.99 8.51
C MET A 133 -1.37 -4.16 7.15
N CYS A 134 -1.55 -3.21 6.22
CA CYS A 134 -0.91 -3.26 4.90
C CYS A 134 0.62 -3.33 5.03
N PHE A 135 1.21 -2.48 5.88
CA PHE A 135 2.64 -2.46 6.13
C PHE A 135 3.20 -3.77 6.71
N SER A 136 2.35 -4.57 7.37
CA SER A 136 2.74 -5.87 7.92
C SER A 136 2.78 -7.00 6.87
N ILE A 137 2.24 -6.77 5.67
CA ILE A 137 2.16 -7.76 4.58
C ILE A 137 3.29 -7.47 3.58
N PRO A 138 4.31 -8.33 3.46
CA PRO A 138 5.48 -8.06 2.61
C PRO A 138 5.21 -7.86 1.12
N GLU A 139 4.10 -8.40 0.63
CA GLU A 139 3.65 -8.27 -0.75
C GLU A 139 2.96 -6.93 -1.03
N VAL A 140 2.50 -6.20 0.00
CA VAL A 140 1.89 -4.87 -0.19
C VAL A 140 3.00 -3.82 -0.27
N GLU A 141 3.18 -3.25 -1.46
CA GLU A 141 4.26 -2.30 -1.74
C GLU A 141 3.79 -0.85 -1.85
N SER A 142 2.48 -0.62 -2.02
CA SER A 142 1.90 0.71 -2.15
C SER A 142 0.52 0.83 -1.51
N ILE A 143 0.22 2.01 -0.96
CA ILE A 143 -1.10 2.40 -0.46
C ILE A 143 -1.44 3.77 -1.04
N GLY A 144 -2.43 3.79 -1.92
CA GLY A 144 -3.04 4.98 -2.51
C GLY A 144 -4.31 5.35 -1.75
N TRP A 145 -4.40 6.62 -1.37
CA TRP A 145 -5.63 7.23 -0.87
C TRP A 145 -6.30 7.97 -2.02
N TRP A 146 -7.60 7.78 -2.20
CA TRP A 146 -8.29 8.24 -3.42
C TRP A 146 -8.42 9.77 -3.52
N ASP A 147 -8.92 10.42 -2.47
CA ASP A 147 -9.14 11.88 -2.45
C ASP A 147 -8.30 12.57 -1.37
N VAL A 148 -7.52 13.59 -1.73
CA VAL A 148 -6.75 14.35 -0.72
C VAL A 148 -7.64 15.29 0.09
N THR A 149 -8.66 15.88 -0.52
CA THR A 149 -9.57 16.87 0.10
C THR A 149 -11.02 16.42 -0.04
N ASP A 150 -11.87 16.84 0.90
CA ASP A 150 -13.31 16.69 0.83
C ASP A 150 -13.91 17.50 -0.33
N TYR A 151 -13.22 18.54 -0.81
CA TYR A 151 -13.68 19.33 -1.96
C TYR A 151 -13.69 18.48 -3.24
N SER A 152 -14.89 18.21 -3.77
CA SER A 152 -15.10 17.35 -4.94
C SER A 152 -14.57 15.92 -4.78
N SER A 153 -14.55 15.41 -3.53
CA SER A 153 -14.23 14.01 -3.24
C SER A 153 -15.24 13.05 -3.88
N TRP A 154 -14.79 11.86 -4.30
CA TRP A 154 -15.65 10.83 -4.88
C TRP A 154 -16.72 10.34 -3.89
N GLN A 155 -16.31 10.11 -2.65
CA GLN A 155 -17.26 9.88 -1.55
C GLN A 155 -17.36 11.12 -0.67
N PRO A 156 -18.58 11.49 -0.21
CA PRO A 156 -18.76 12.60 0.71
C PRO A 156 -17.83 12.48 1.92
N LYS A 157 -17.02 13.50 2.13
CA LYS A 157 -16.04 13.58 3.21
C LYS A 157 -15.00 12.44 3.22
N GLY A 158 -14.60 11.96 2.04
CA GLY A 158 -13.56 10.94 1.84
C GLY A 158 -12.12 11.47 1.90
N GLY A 159 -11.93 12.78 2.00
CA GLY A 159 -10.63 13.44 2.01
C GLY A 159 -9.86 13.25 3.31
N MET A 160 -8.54 13.50 3.24
CA MET A 160 -7.68 13.73 4.42
C MET A 160 -7.75 15.18 4.92
N LEU A 161 -8.10 16.11 4.02
CA LEU A 161 -8.30 17.53 4.29
C LEU A 161 -9.78 17.87 4.11
N ARG A 162 -10.28 18.86 4.86
CA ARG A 162 -11.62 19.40 4.64
C ARG A 162 -11.65 20.24 3.35
N GLU A 163 -12.82 20.75 2.99
CA GLU A 163 -13.00 21.60 1.80
C GLU A 163 -12.17 22.89 1.85
N ASP A 164 -11.93 23.42 3.04
CA ASP A 164 -11.08 24.60 3.30
C ASP A 164 -9.58 24.26 3.43
N LEU A 165 -9.20 23.01 3.10
CA LEU A 165 -7.86 22.45 3.23
C LEU A 165 -7.34 22.33 4.68
N SER A 166 -8.18 22.59 5.69
CA SER A 166 -7.81 22.31 7.07
C SER A 166 -7.63 20.80 7.28
N PRO A 167 -6.60 20.36 8.04
CA PRO A 167 -6.33 18.94 8.21
C PRO A 167 -7.39 18.27 9.08
N LYS A 168 -7.86 17.10 8.64
CA LYS A 168 -8.66 16.20 9.49
C LYS A 168 -7.72 15.41 10.42
N PRO A 169 -8.23 14.83 11.53
CA PRO A 169 -7.49 13.91 12.38
C PRO A 169 -6.68 12.86 11.60
N VAL A 170 -7.23 12.29 10.52
CA VAL A 170 -6.55 11.26 9.72
C VAL A 170 -5.26 11.75 9.06
N TYR A 171 -5.23 13.00 8.57
CA TYR A 171 -4.01 13.59 8.00
C TYR A 171 -2.88 13.61 9.03
N ASN A 172 -3.17 14.11 10.24
CA ASN A 172 -2.18 14.21 11.30
C ASN A 172 -1.75 12.82 11.81
N ALA A 173 -2.70 11.88 11.92
CA ALA A 173 -2.42 10.52 12.36
C ALA A 173 -1.51 9.77 11.38
N LEU A 174 -1.78 9.85 10.07
CA LEU A 174 -0.93 9.23 9.04
C LEU A 174 0.41 9.95 8.90
N LYS A 175 0.43 11.28 9.01
CA LYS A 175 1.68 12.05 9.03
C LYS A 175 2.58 11.63 10.19
N ASP A 176 2.02 11.47 11.39
CA ASP A 176 2.76 10.99 12.56
C ASP A 176 3.25 9.55 12.37
N LEU A 177 2.37 8.66 11.90
CA LEU A 177 2.71 7.27 11.61
C LEU A 177 3.86 7.15 10.61
N ILE A 178 3.76 7.80 9.46
CA ILE A 178 4.70 7.65 8.34
C ILE A 178 6.00 8.43 8.58
N HIS A 179 5.90 9.68 9.03
CA HIS A 179 7.07 10.56 9.12
C HIS A 179 7.77 10.55 10.48
N LYS A 180 7.21 9.90 11.49
CA LYS A 180 7.86 9.77 12.81
C LYS A 180 7.93 8.34 13.29
N GLN A 181 6.81 7.62 13.38
CA GLN A 181 6.81 6.26 13.94
C GLN A 181 7.51 5.26 13.00
N TRP A 182 7.32 5.39 11.69
CA TRP A 182 7.99 4.61 10.66
C TRP A 182 9.26 5.25 10.14
N ARG A 183 9.97 5.96 11.03
CA ARG A 183 11.33 6.41 10.80
C ARG A 183 12.27 5.78 11.81
N THR A 184 13.51 5.57 11.39
CA THR A 184 14.56 5.10 12.27
C THR A 184 15.52 6.26 12.54
N ASN A 185 15.65 6.62 13.82
CA ASN A 185 16.65 7.55 14.32
C ASN A 185 17.31 6.88 15.53
N VAL A 186 18.59 6.54 15.39
CA VAL A 186 19.35 5.78 16.38
C VAL A 186 20.75 6.38 16.50
N GLU A 187 21.25 6.38 17.73
CA GLU A 187 22.61 6.78 18.05
C GLU A 187 23.28 5.72 18.93
N GLY A 188 24.60 5.69 18.91
CA GLY A 188 25.36 4.81 19.79
C GLY A 188 26.84 4.74 19.46
N LYS A 189 27.54 3.87 20.18
CA LYS A 189 28.98 3.66 20.03
C LYS A 189 29.25 2.33 19.35
N THR A 190 30.26 2.31 18.50
CA THR A 190 30.77 1.07 17.93
C THR A 190 31.38 0.17 19.01
N ASP A 191 31.41 -1.13 18.76
CA ASP A 191 32.18 -2.06 19.59
C ASP A 191 33.71 -1.91 19.34
N LYS A 192 34.51 -2.74 20.03
CA LYS A 192 35.97 -2.77 19.90
C LYS A 192 36.48 -3.11 18.49
N ASN A 193 35.61 -3.62 17.60
CA ASN A 193 35.92 -3.93 16.22
C ASN A 193 35.39 -2.86 15.25
N GLY A 194 34.86 -1.73 15.75
CA GLY A 194 34.28 -0.67 14.92
C GLY A 194 32.87 -0.99 14.42
N ILE A 195 32.16 -1.95 15.00
CA ILE A 195 30.84 -2.39 14.52
C ILE A 195 29.73 -1.77 15.37
N TYR A 196 28.74 -1.16 14.70
CA TYR A 196 27.46 -0.75 15.29
C TYR A 196 26.31 -1.49 14.58
N LYS A 197 25.39 -2.08 15.34
CA LYS A 197 24.23 -2.82 14.82
C LYS A 197 22.95 -2.15 15.30
N PHE A 198 21.99 -1.98 14.41
CA PHE A 198 20.66 -1.47 14.74
C PHE A 198 19.58 -2.18 13.94
N ARG A 199 18.33 -2.05 14.41
CA ARG A 199 17.13 -2.45 13.66
C ARG A 199 16.45 -1.18 13.16
N GLY A 200 16.13 -1.14 11.87
CA GLY A 200 15.48 0.01 11.25
C GLY A 200 14.63 -0.35 10.05
N PHE A 201 13.90 0.63 9.53
CA PHE A 201 13.09 0.50 8.32
C PHE A 201 13.95 0.53 7.05
N HIS A 202 13.46 -0.01 5.95
CA HIS A 202 14.11 0.18 4.65
C HIS A 202 14.04 1.65 4.23
N GLY A 203 15.04 2.13 3.50
CA GLY A 203 15.08 3.50 2.99
C GLY A 203 16.46 4.14 3.03
N LYS A 204 16.48 5.44 2.75
CA LYS A 204 17.70 6.25 2.76
C LYS A 204 17.96 6.78 4.17
N TYR A 205 19.22 6.75 4.58
CA TYR A 205 19.68 7.23 5.87
C TYR A 205 20.83 8.20 5.68
N ASP A 206 20.80 9.28 6.46
CA ASP A 206 21.96 10.10 6.76
C ASP A 206 22.69 9.48 7.96
N VAL A 207 23.95 9.11 7.77
CA VAL A 207 24.80 8.52 8.82
C VAL A 207 25.93 9.48 9.13
N ILE A 208 26.08 9.81 10.40
CA ILE A 208 27.18 10.61 10.94
C ILE A 208 28.00 9.68 11.84
N VAL A 209 29.30 9.57 11.57
CA VAL A 209 30.23 8.84 12.43
C VAL A 209 31.25 9.83 12.97
N GLN A 210 31.56 9.73 14.26
CA GLN A 210 32.55 10.56 14.94
C GLN A 210 33.59 9.68 15.64
N ASP A 211 34.87 10.02 15.54
CA ASP A 211 35.95 9.35 16.28
C ASP A 211 36.15 9.93 17.69
N SER A 212 37.15 9.42 18.42
CA SER A 212 37.48 9.90 19.77
C SER A 212 38.04 11.31 19.82
N ASP A 213 38.63 11.77 18.72
CA ASP A 213 39.25 13.10 18.60
C ASP A 213 38.24 14.15 18.10
N GLY A 214 37.01 13.72 17.81
CA GLY A 214 35.89 14.56 17.41
C GLY A 214 35.75 14.75 15.90
N LYS A 215 36.58 14.10 15.07
CA LYS A 215 36.49 14.16 13.60
C LYS A 215 35.26 13.40 13.13
N THR A 216 34.53 14.00 12.17
CA THR A 216 33.27 13.45 11.67
C THR A 216 33.33 13.09 10.18
N VAL A 217 32.57 12.06 9.80
CA VAL A 217 32.24 11.74 8.41
C VAL A 217 30.72 11.60 8.27
N ASN A 218 30.17 12.20 7.20
CA ASN A 218 28.76 12.10 6.86
C ASN A 218 28.61 11.25 5.60
N SER A 219 27.68 10.30 5.60
CA SER A 219 27.41 9.44 4.45
C SER A 219 25.93 9.21 4.27
N LEU A 220 25.49 9.23 3.01
CA LEU A 220 24.16 8.75 2.63
C LEU A 220 24.24 7.26 2.32
N ILE A 221 23.37 6.47 2.95
CA ILE A 221 23.27 5.03 2.74
C ILE A 221 21.84 4.65 2.37
N HIS A 222 21.66 3.50 1.73
CA HIS A 222 20.33 2.97 1.40
C HIS A 222 20.19 1.54 1.91
N ILE A 223 19.32 1.35 2.91
CA ILE A 223 18.93 0.03 3.41
C ILE A 223 17.83 -0.52 2.51
N LYS A 224 18.07 -1.69 1.91
CA LYS A 224 17.15 -2.32 0.95
C LYS A 224 16.63 -3.65 1.49
N LYS A 225 15.38 -3.97 1.13
CA LYS A 225 14.77 -5.28 1.33
C LYS A 225 15.65 -6.37 0.68
N ASP A 226 15.72 -7.54 1.30
CA ASP A 226 16.41 -8.74 0.79
C ASP A 226 17.90 -8.55 0.46
N THR A 227 18.59 -7.64 1.17
CA THR A 227 20.04 -7.46 1.07
C THR A 227 20.73 -7.60 2.43
N HIS A 228 22.04 -7.88 2.43
CA HIS A 228 22.84 -8.03 3.65
C HIS A 228 22.97 -6.72 4.46
N ASN A 229 22.71 -5.56 3.84
CA ASN A 229 22.75 -4.24 4.45
C ASN A 229 23.99 -3.98 5.34
N LYS A 230 25.18 -4.43 4.88
CA LYS A 230 26.47 -4.19 5.55
C LYS A 230 27.19 -3.02 4.88
N ILE A 231 27.54 -2.01 5.69
CA ILE A 231 28.11 -0.75 5.20
C ILE A 231 29.43 -0.48 5.92
N HIS A 232 30.44 -0.05 5.17
CA HIS A 232 31.77 0.29 5.66
C HIS A 232 31.98 1.80 5.50
N LEU A 233 32.27 2.48 6.61
CA LEU A 233 32.58 3.91 6.65
C LEU A 233 33.98 4.09 7.25
N ILE A 234 34.76 5.00 6.70
CA ILE A 234 36.14 5.27 7.12
C ILE A 234 36.23 6.74 7.50
N ILE A 235 36.80 7.02 8.67
CA ILE A 235 37.23 8.36 9.09
C ILE A 235 38.72 8.43 8.74
N GLU A 236 39.08 9.32 7.82
CA GLU A 236 40.49 9.59 7.46
C GLU A 236 41.26 10.27 8.59
#